data_AF-A0A9E1Y716-F1
#
_entry.id   AF-A0A9E1Y716-F1
#
_cell.length_a   1.000
_cell.length_b   1.000
_cell.length_c   1.000
_cell.angle_alpha   90.00
_cell.angle_beta   90.00
_cell.angle_gamma   90.00
#
_symmetry.space_group_name_H-M   'P 1'
#
loop_
_entity.id
_entity.type
_entity.pdbx_description
1 polymer ?
#
loop_
_entity_poly.entity_id
_entity_poly.type
_entity_poly.pdbx_seq_one_letter_code
_entity_poly.pdbx_strand_id
1 'polypeptide(L)'
;MSVSKIDDTRKQGMKILIILAVVGIVVFFGYGPLFDLVGGGIPGRVLGATFGSIFAILMTMFLLNKQTEIEQESKKSERVFDEKVHLYKNILESAKNMLEDNQLDSKEMLALPFTLIQMQMVGGDEAIKLYTAFFEKINDIYEADENEVVKIPESQAQEVFSLLSRFSVQCRVDLGISDTPIDESIFARAITALEQSNDAVKGKRDTSKYTFKGKAYAKGRLVHAVVQDFVAKNPNTTFDDLKKAFPDEWHADKPNQRNRAVFVRLSDADQLFKDKGHRRHFFKEGEAIQLSDEIIAVSNQWGIGNIGNFVDGANQSHNSKISK
;
A
#
# COMPACT_ATOMS: atom_id res chain seq x y z
N MET A 1 10.28 -18.25 -4.88
CA MET A 1 11.75 -18.14 -4.68
C MET A 1 12.25 -19.23 -3.72
N SER A 2 12.08 -20.51 -4.05
CA SER A 2 12.04 -21.57 -3.02
C SER A 2 12.85 -22.85 -3.28
N VAL A 3 13.28 -23.15 -4.51
CA VAL A 3 14.09 -24.36 -4.76
C VAL A 3 15.59 -24.04 -4.88
N SER A 4 15.95 -22.95 -5.55
CA SER A 4 17.38 -22.59 -5.79
C SER A 4 18.14 -22.24 -4.51
N LYS A 5 17.54 -21.47 -3.58
CA LYS A 5 18.24 -21.08 -2.34
C LYS A 5 18.45 -22.26 -1.40
N ILE A 6 17.49 -23.18 -1.28
CA ILE A 6 17.64 -24.40 -0.47
C ILE A 6 18.73 -25.31 -1.05
N ASP A 7 18.77 -25.46 -2.38
CA ASP A 7 19.84 -26.20 -3.05
C ASP A 7 21.21 -25.50 -2.95
N ASP A 8 21.27 -24.17 -2.96
CA ASP A 8 22.51 -23.42 -2.77
C ASP A 8 23.00 -23.49 -1.32
N THR A 9 22.11 -23.41 -0.32
CA THR A 9 22.45 -23.67 1.09
C THR A 9 22.93 -25.11 1.29
N ARG A 10 22.30 -26.11 0.65
CA ARG A 10 22.75 -27.51 0.67
C ARG A 10 24.11 -27.70 0.00
N LYS A 11 24.35 -27.05 -1.15
CA LYS A 11 25.66 -27.08 -1.84
C LYS A 11 26.75 -26.41 -1.01
N GLN A 12 26.47 -25.28 -0.36
CA GLN A 12 27.40 -24.66 0.58
C GLN A 12 27.69 -25.55 1.78
N GLY A 13 26.65 -26.15 2.38
CA GLY A 13 26.80 -27.12 3.47
C GLY A 13 27.67 -28.32 3.06
N MET A 14 27.46 -28.85 1.86
CA MET A 14 28.25 -29.96 1.31
C MET A 14 29.71 -29.55 1.05
N LYS A 15 29.95 -28.35 0.50
CA LYS A 15 31.32 -27.81 0.33
C LYS A 15 32.04 -27.67 1.66
N ILE A 16 31.37 -27.17 2.69
CA ILE A 16 31.95 -27.01 4.03
C ILE A 16 32.30 -28.38 4.62
N LEU A 17 31.42 -29.37 4.46
CA LEU A 17 31.64 -30.73 4.96
C LEU A 17 32.83 -31.41 4.25
N ILE A 18 32.98 -31.18 2.94
CA ILE A 18 34.14 -31.62 2.16
C ILE A 18 35.43 -30.93 2.65
N ILE A 19 35.41 -29.61 2.87
CA ILE A 19 36.57 -28.88 3.39
C ILE A 19 36.98 -29.42 4.77
N LEU A 20 36.02 -29.65 5.67
CA LEU A 20 36.29 -30.23 6.99
C LEU A 20 36.87 -31.65 6.88
N ALA A 21 36.35 -32.48 5.98
CA ALA A 21 36.90 -33.82 5.74
C ALA A 21 38.34 -33.76 5.21
N VAL A 22 38.63 -32.87 4.26
CA VAL A 22 39.98 -32.68 3.70
C VAL A 22 40.94 -32.18 4.77
N VAL A 23 40.56 -31.18 5.56
CA VAL A 23 41.38 -30.69 6.68
C VAL A 23 41.65 -31.81 7.67
N GLY A 24 40.64 -32.61 8.04
CA GLY A 24 40.80 -33.76 8.92
C GLY A 24 41.81 -34.79 8.38
N ILE A 25 41.76 -35.09 7.08
CA ILE A 25 42.71 -35.99 6.41
C ILE A 25 44.12 -35.42 6.41
N VAL A 26 44.28 -34.14 6.05
CA VAL A 26 45.59 -33.47 6.00
C VAL A 26 46.24 -33.40 7.39
N VAL A 27 45.45 -33.08 8.41
CA VAL A 27 45.89 -33.11 9.82
C VAL A 27 46.30 -34.54 10.18
N PHE A 28 45.45 -35.54 9.94
CA PHE A 28 45.74 -36.94 10.32
C PHE A 28 47.05 -37.47 9.72
N PHE A 29 47.24 -37.30 8.41
CA PHE A 29 48.45 -37.79 7.72
C PHE A 29 49.67 -36.88 7.92
N GLY A 30 49.48 -35.56 8.03
CA GLY A 30 50.56 -34.60 8.19
C GLY A 30 51.26 -34.68 9.54
N TYR A 31 50.55 -35.08 10.60
CA TYR A 31 51.12 -35.17 11.95
C TYR A 31 51.69 -36.55 12.31
N GLY A 32 51.38 -37.61 11.56
CA GLY A 32 51.95 -38.94 11.78
C GLY A 32 53.48 -38.95 11.95
N PRO A 33 54.26 -38.36 11.01
CA PRO A 33 55.72 -38.30 11.10
C PRO A 33 56.23 -37.52 12.32
N LEU A 34 55.47 -36.54 12.82
CA LEU A 34 55.83 -35.76 14.00
C LEU A 34 55.70 -36.59 15.28
N PHE A 35 54.67 -37.43 15.37
CA PHE A 35 54.50 -38.37 16.48
C PHE A 35 55.59 -39.44 16.50
N ASP A 36 56.01 -39.92 15.33
CA ASP A 36 57.12 -40.87 15.21
C ASP A 36 58.46 -40.24 15.65
N LEU A 37 58.68 -38.94 15.38
CA LEU A 37 59.93 -38.24 15.71
C LEU A 37 60.08 -37.89 17.20
N VAL A 38 58.97 -37.49 17.85
CA VAL A 38 58.96 -37.15 19.28
C VAL A 38 59.10 -38.40 20.15
N GLY A 39 58.66 -39.55 19.64
CA GLY A 39 58.60 -40.80 20.36
C GLY A 39 57.47 -40.84 21.40
N GLY A 40 57.14 -42.06 21.83
CA GLY A 40 56.17 -42.29 22.89
C GLY A 40 56.60 -41.71 24.25
N GLY A 41 55.69 -41.68 25.22
CA GLY A 41 55.98 -41.22 26.58
C GLY A 41 55.19 -39.97 26.99
N ILE A 42 55.77 -39.13 27.85
CA ILE A 42 55.13 -37.90 28.33
C ILE A 42 55.09 -36.80 27.23
N PRO A 43 56.17 -36.51 26.48
CA PRO A 43 56.17 -35.46 25.46
C PRO A 43 55.15 -35.69 24.33
N GLY A 44 55.04 -36.91 23.81
CA GLY A 44 54.03 -37.27 22.81
C GLY A 44 52.59 -37.13 23.31
N ARG A 45 52.33 -37.46 24.60
CA ARG A 45 51.02 -37.25 25.24
C ARG A 45 50.67 -35.77 25.38
N VAL A 46 51.63 -34.92 25.73
CA VAL A 46 51.43 -33.47 25.84
C VAL A 46 51.16 -32.84 24.47
N LEU A 47 51.91 -33.24 23.43
CA LEU A 47 51.66 -32.77 22.07
C LEU A 47 50.28 -33.21 21.56
N GLY A 48 49.90 -34.49 21.73
CA GLY A 48 48.56 -34.95 21.35
C GLY A 48 47.43 -34.17 22.05
N ALA A 49 47.56 -33.91 23.34
CA ALA A 49 46.57 -33.16 24.11
C ALA A 49 46.45 -31.68 23.69
N THR A 50 47.58 -31.02 23.42
CA THR A 50 47.59 -29.61 22.97
C THR A 50 47.00 -29.48 21.57
N PHE A 51 47.35 -30.37 20.64
CA PHE A 51 46.75 -30.39 19.30
C PHE A 51 45.25 -30.68 19.35
N GLY A 52 44.83 -31.69 20.12
CA GLY A 52 43.40 -31.98 20.30
C GLY A 52 42.64 -30.78 20.86
N SER A 53 43.23 -30.05 21.82
CA SER A 53 42.63 -28.84 22.39
C SER A 53 42.57 -27.68 21.40
N ILE A 54 43.65 -27.40 20.66
CA ILE A 54 43.68 -26.35 19.62
C ILE A 54 42.67 -26.66 18.52
N PHE A 55 42.63 -27.91 18.05
CA PHE A 55 41.67 -28.34 17.05
C PHE A 55 40.23 -28.20 17.54
N ALA A 56 39.94 -28.59 18.78
CA ALA A 56 38.63 -28.39 19.39
C ALA A 56 38.24 -26.90 19.45
N ILE A 57 39.15 -26.01 19.85
CA ILE A 57 38.92 -24.55 19.90
C ILE A 57 38.67 -23.98 18.50
N LEU A 58 39.47 -24.36 17.51
CA LEU A 58 39.30 -23.89 16.14
C LEU A 58 37.98 -24.38 15.53
N MET A 59 37.61 -25.63 15.79
CA MET A 59 36.34 -26.19 15.33
C MET A 59 35.15 -25.48 15.98
N THR A 60 35.18 -25.27 17.30
CA THR A 60 34.08 -24.57 18.00
C THR A 60 33.96 -23.12 17.54
N MET A 61 35.08 -22.41 17.35
CA MET A 61 35.08 -21.07 16.77
C MET A 61 34.48 -21.04 15.36
N PHE A 62 34.85 -22.00 14.50
CA PHE A 62 34.30 -22.12 13.14
C PHE A 62 32.79 -22.37 13.15
N LEU A 63 32.32 -23.33 13.96
CA LEU A 63 30.91 -23.67 14.06
C LEU A 63 30.08 -22.51 14.63
N LEU A 64 30.56 -21.83 15.68
CA LEU A 64 29.88 -20.67 16.26
C LEU A 64 29.76 -19.52 15.25
N ASN A 65 30.84 -19.20 14.54
CA ASN A 65 30.80 -18.15 13.52
C ASN A 65 29.80 -18.48 12.40
N LYS A 66 29.75 -19.74 11.95
CA LYS A 66 28.80 -20.17 10.92
C LYS A 66 27.36 -20.19 11.40
N GLN A 67 27.10 -20.64 12.62
CA GLN A 67 25.77 -20.54 13.22
C GLN A 67 25.32 -19.08 13.33
N THR A 68 26.23 -18.19 13.75
CA THR A 68 25.95 -16.74 13.86
C THR A 68 25.64 -16.12 12.49
N GLU A 69 26.41 -16.48 11.45
CA GLU A 69 26.17 -16.03 10.07
C GLU A 69 24.80 -16.47 9.56
N ILE A 70 24.45 -17.75 9.73
CA ILE A 70 23.14 -18.30 9.34
C ILE A 70 22.01 -17.60 10.10
N GLU A 71 22.18 -17.37 11.40
CA GLU A 71 21.18 -16.67 12.21
C GLU A 71 20.98 -15.21 11.75
N GLN A 72 22.06 -14.51 11.42
CA GLN A 72 21.99 -13.15 10.88
C GLN A 72 21.30 -13.11 9.50
N GLU A 73 21.64 -14.03 8.60
CA GLU A 73 20.97 -14.14 7.30
C GLU A 73 19.48 -14.48 7.44
N SER A 74 19.13 -15.35 8.39
CA SER A 74 17.74 -15.68 8.71
C SER A 74 16.98 -14.46 9.20
N LYS A 75 17.52 -13.70 10.16
CA LYS A 75 16.90 -12.47 10.69
C LYS A 75 16.74 -11.40 9.61
N LYS A 76 17.74 -11.26 8.73
CA LYS A 76 17.64 -10.34 7.59
C LYS A 76 16.52 -10.79 6.64
N SER A 77 16.46 -12.08 6.33
CA SER A 77 15.44 -12.63 5.42
C SER A 77 14.02 -12.48 5.97
N GLU A 78 13.84 -12.68 7.28
CA GLU A 78 12.59 -12.44 7.99
C GLU A 78 12.15 -10.97 7.88
N ARG A 79 13.04 -10.01 8.19
CA ARG A 79 12.72 -8.59 8.06
C ARG A 79 12.38 -8.18 6.62
N VAL A 80 13.13 -8.69 5.65
CA VAL A 80 12.84 -8.43 4.22
C VAL A 80 11.49 -9.02 3.82
N PHE A 81 11.12 -10.19 4.35
CA PHE A 81 9.81 -10.78 4.13
C PHE A 81 8.70 -9.88 4.67
N ASP A 82 8.82 -9.37 5.89
CA ASP A 82 7.83 -8.47 6.48
C ASP A 82 7.65 -7.18 5.65
N GLU A 83 8.76 -6.57 5.22
CA GLU A 83 8.72 -5.38 4.37
C GLU A 83 8.09 -5.66 2.99
N LYS A 84 8.37 -6.82 2.38
CA LYS A 84 7.69 -7.26 1.14
C LYS A 84 6.18 -7.37 1.35
N VAL A 85 5.73 -8.01 2.43
CA VAL A 85 4.31 -8.16 2.75
C VAL A 85 3.65 -6.79 2.91
N HIS A 86 4.30 -5.88 3.62
CA HIS A 86 3.80 -4.52 3.81
C HIS A 86 3.70 -3.77 2.48
N LEU A 87 4.75 -3.81 1.65
CA LEU A 87 4.74 -3.21 0.32
C LEU A 87 3.60 -3.76 -0.56
N TYR A 88 3.45 -5.08 -0.64
CA TYR A 88 2.42 -5.70 -1.48
C TYR A 88 1.00 -5.36 -1.01
N LYS A 89 0.77 -5.28 0.30
CA LYS A 89 -0.50 -4.78 0.84
C LYS A 89 -0.77 -3.33 0.45
N ASN A 90 0.23 -2.46 0.55
CA ASN A 90 0.08 -1.05 0.20
C ASN A 90 -0.20 -0.85 -1.29
N ILE A 91 0.42 -1.65 -2.16
CA ILE A 91 0.14 -1.65 -3.60
C ILE A 91 -1.34 -1.99 -3.85
N LEU A 92 -1.84 -3.06 -3.21
CA LEU A 92 -3.24 -3.47 -3.37
C LEU A 92 -4.21 -2.42 -2.81
N GLU A 93 -3.90 -1.78 -1.69
CA GLU A 93 -4.75 -0.71 -1.15
C GLU A 93 -4.74 0.53 -2.05
N SER A 94 -3.58 0.91 -2.61
CA SER A 94 -3.50 2.01 -3.57
C SER A 94 -4.31 1.70 -4.83
N ALA A 95 -4.18 0.48 -5.36
CA ALA A 95 -4.94 0.00 -6.51
C ALA A 95 -6.45 -0.02 -6.25
N LYS A 96 -6.87 -0.45 -5.07
CA LYS A 96 -8.27 -0.40 -4.64
C LYS A 96 -8.79 1.02 -4.66
N ASN A 97 -8.05 1.98 -4.11
CA ASN A 97 -8.49 3.38 -4.06
C ASN A 97 -8.70 3.96 -5.47
N MET A 98 -7.74 3.75 -6.37
CA MET A 98 -7.82 4.15 -7.79
C MET A 98 -9.02 3.54 -8.53
N LEU A 99 -9.42 2.32 -8.17
CA LEU A 99 -10.52 1.61 -8.83
C LEU A 99 -11.87 1.82 -8.15
N GLU A 100 -11.90 2.29 -6.90
CA GLU A 100 -13.14 2.48 -6.15
C GLU A 100 -13.96 3.65 -6.71
N ASP A 101 -13.34 4.75 -7.12
CA ASP A 101 -14.05 5.91 -7.69
C ASP A 101 -14.14 5.89 -9.23
N ASN A 102 -13.45 4.93 -9.89
CA ASN A 102 -13.28 4.82 -11.34
C ASN A 102 -12.64 6.07 -11.97
N GLN A 103 -11.81 6.78 -11.22
CA GLN A 103 -11.10 7.97 -11.68
C GLN A 103 -9.62 7.85 -11.32
N LEU A 104 -8.77 8.46 -12.15
CA LEU A 104 -7.33 8.57 -11.92
C LEU A 104 -7.01 10.04 -11.75
N ASP A 105 -6.39 10.41 -10.64
CA ASP A 105 -5.89 11.75 -10.41
C ASP A 105 -4.37 11.87 -10.55
N SER A 106 -3.89 13.10 -10.76
CA SER A 106 -2.47 13.37 -10.94
C SER A 106 -1.58 12.90 -9.77
N LYS A 107 -2.11 12.82 -8.55
CA LYS A 107 -1.33 12.38 -7.38
C LYS A 107 -1.18 10.88 -7.34
N GLU A 108 -2.23 10.14 -7.69
CA GLU A 108 -2.17 8.69 -7.85
C GLU A 108 -1.13 8.31 -8.91
N MET A 109 -1.14 9.03 -10.04
CA MET A 109 -0.14 8.86 -11.10
C MET A 109 1.29 9.14 -10.63
N LEU A 110 1.49 10.21 -9.85
CA LEU A 110 2.79 10.55 -9.29
C LEU A 110 3.28 9.56 -8.22
N ALA A 111 2.40 8.76 -7.62
CA ALA A 111 2.77 7.77 -6.62
C ALA A 111 3.33 6.48 -7.24
N LEU A 112 2.83 6.06 -8.40
CA LEU A 112 3.18 4.78 -9.05
C LEU A 112 4.69 4.62 -9.34
N PRO A 113 5.43 5.64 -9.82
CA PRO A 113 6.87 5.53 -10.01
C PRO A 113 7.63 5.24 -8.70
N PHE A 114 7.23 5.84 -7.58
CA PHE A 114 7.86 5.57 -6.28
C PHE A 114 7.61 4.14 -5.82
N THR A 115 6.41 3.62 -6.06
CA THR A 115 6.08 2.22 -5.81
C THR A 115 6.91 1.28 -6.67
N LEU A 116 7.15 1.60 -7.95
CA LEU A 116 8.05 0.82 -8.81
C LEU A 116 9.49 0.80 -8.26
N ILE A 117 10.00 1.94 -7.78
CA ILE A 117 11.33 2.02 -7.16
C ILE A 117 11.39 1.16 -5.88
N GLN A 118 10.34 1.19 -5.05
CA GLN A 118 10.23 0.32 -3.88
C GLN A 118 10.19 -1.16 -4.27
N MET A 119 9.47 -1.51 -5.33
CA MET A 119 9.44 -2.86 -5.90
C MET A 119 10.83 -3.31 -6.37
N GLN A 120 11.61 -2.44 -6.99
CA GLN A 120 13.00 -2.76 -7.40
C GLN A 120 13.94 -3.03 -6.22
N MET A 121 13.65 -2.47 -5.04
CA MET A 121 14.48 -2.65 -3.85
C MET A 121 14.30 -4.01 -3.19
N VAL A 122 13.07 -4.52 -3.13
CA VAL A 122 12.74 -5.73 -2.35
C VAL A 122 11.96 -6.79 -3.13
N GLY A 123 11.27 -6.43 -4.21
CA GLY A 123 10.46 -7.32 -5.02
C GLY A 123 11.28 -8.27 -5.90
N GLY A 124 10.70 -9.41 -6.26
CA GLY A 124 11.28 -10.31 -7.24
C GLY A 124 11.01 -9.86 -8.68
N ASP A 125 11.90 -10.21 -9.61
CA ASP A 125 11.88 -9.77 -11.01
C ASP A 125 10.52 -9.96 -11.70
N GLU A 126 9.90 -11.13 -11.54
CA GLU A 126 8.58 -11.40 -12.14
C GLU A 126 7.45 -10.55 -11.52
N ALA A 127 7.52 -10.25 -10.23
CA ALA A 127 6.56 -9.37 -9.59
C ALA A 127 6.74 -7.91 -10.07
N ILE A 128 7.99 -7.48 -10.24
CA ILE A 128 8.33 -6.16 -10.80
C ILE A 128 7.79 -6.04 -12.23
N LYS A 129 7.98 -7.07 -13.08
CA LYS A 129 7.45 -7.07 -14.46
C LYS A 129 5.93 -6.91 -14.51
N LEU A 130 5.20 -7.67 -13.68
CA LEU A 130 3.74 -7.58 -13.64
C LEU A 130 3.25 -6.24 -13.10
N TYR A 131 3.93 -5.69 -12.09
CA TYR A 131 3.63 -4.34 -11.60
C TYR A 131 3.91 -3.27 -12.67
N THR A 132 4.99 -3.43 -13.43
CA THR A 132 5.34 -2.52 -14.53
C THR A 132 4.25 -2.54 -15.61
N ALA A 133 3.76 -3.72 -16.00
CA ALA A 133 2.65 -3.84 -16.95
C ALA A 133 1.35 -3.18 -16.42
N PHE A 134 1.06 -3.34 -15.13
CA PHE A 134 -0.04 -2.61 -14.48
C PHE A 134 0.16 -1.09 -14.55
N PHE A 135 1.36 -0.60 -14.23
CA PHE A 135 1.69 0.82 -14.25
C PHE A 135 1.58 1.41 -15.66
N GLU A 136 2.15 0.74 -16.67
CA GLU A 136 2.03 1.14 -18.07
C GLU A 136 0.57 1.26 -18.49
N LYS A 137 -0.25 0.26 -18.13
CA LYS A 137 -1.69 0.29 -18.46
C LYS A 137 -2.41 1.48 -17.82
N ILE A 138 -2.07 1.82 -16.57
CA ILE A 138 -2.65 2.99 -15.88
C ILE A 138 -2.20 4.30 -16.54
N ASN A 139 -0.91 4.41 -16.93
CA ASN A 139 -0.41 5.56 -17.69
C ASN A 139 -1.13 5.71 -19.03
N ASP A 140 -1.30 4.63 -19.79
CA ASP A 140 -2.02 4.65 -21.08
C ASP A 140 -3.46 5.19 -20.93
N ILE A 141 -4.14 4.82 -19.84
CA ILE A 141 -5.49 5.31 -19.54
C ILE A 141 -5.46 6.81 -19.23
N TYR A 142 -4.49 7.26 -18.43
CA TYR A 142 -4.36 8.66 -18.03
C TYR A 142 -3.97 9.58 -19.20
N GLU A 143 -3.02 9.17 -20.04
CA GLU A 143 -2.56 9.95 -21.19
C GLU A 143 -3.62 10.11 -22.30
N ALA A 144 -4.63 9.24 -22.31
CA ALA A 144 -5.72 9.30 -23.29
C ALA A 144 -6.66 10.50 -23.09
N ASP A 145 -6.59 11.20 -21.95
CA ASP A 145 -7.44 12.34 -21.61
C ASP A 145 -6.59 13.47 -21.00
N GLU A 146 -6.72 14.69 -21.54
CA GLU A 146 -5.95 15.87 -21.11
C GLU A 146 -6.43 16.45 -19.76
N ASN A 147 -7.52 15.92 -19.19
CA ASN A 147 -8.05 16.39 -17.91
C ASN A 147 -7.18 15.97 -16.71
N GLU A 148 -7.13 16.82 -15.66
CA GLU A 148 -6.42 16.52 -14.41
C GLU A 148 -6.92 15.22 -13.74
N VAL A 149 -8.20 14.90 -13.95
CA VAL A 149 -8.89 13.72 -13.43
C VAL A 149 -9.48 12.94 -14.60
N VAL A 150 -9.00 11.72 -14.81
CA VAL A 150 -9.34 10.90 -15.97
C VAL A 150 -10.24 9.75 -15.53
N LYS A 151 -11.36 9.54 -16.24
CA LYS A 151 -12.26 8.43 -15.93
C LYS A 151 -11.75 7.14 -16.56
N ILE A 152 -11.65 6.08 -15.76
CA ILE A 152 -11.26 4.76 -16.26
C ILE A 152 -12.40 4.19 -17.12
N PRO A 153 -12.16 3.90 -18.42
CA PRO A 153 -13.17 3.26 -19.26
C PRO A 153 -13.44 1.84 -18.78
N GLU A 154 -14.69 1.40 -18.86
CA GLU A 154 -15.11 0.10 -18.35
C GLU A 154 -14.38 -1.08 -19.01
N SER A 155 -14.13 -0.98 -20.32
CA SER A 155 -13.36 -1.98 -21.06
C SER A 155 -11.92 -2.11 -20.55
N GLN A 156 -11.34 -1.01 -20.07
CA GLN A 156 -9.96 -0.99 -19.57
C GLN A 156 -9.89 -1.38 -18.08
N ALA A 157 -10.95 -1.12 -17.30
CA ALA A 157 -11.02 -1.50 -15.90
C ALA A 157 -10.83 -3.01 -15.70
N GLN A 158 -11.44 -3.85 -16.55
CA GLN A 158 -11.28 -5.31 -16.50
C GLN A 158 -9.81 -5.73 -16.71
N GLU A 159 -9.13 -5.11 -17.66
CA GLU A 159 -7.73 -5.39 -17.97
C GLU A 159 -6.82 -5.00 -16.79
N VAL A 160 -7.08 -3.83 -16.18
CA VAL A 160 -6.38 -3.36 -14.98
C VAL A 160 -6.55 -4.35 -13.82
N PHE A 161 -7.79 -4.83 -13.58
CA PHE A 161 -8.04 -5.86 -12.56
C PHE A 161 -7.32 -7.17 -12.85
N SER A 162 -7.28 -7.60 -14.11
CA SER A 162 -6.57 -8.82 -14.53
C SER A 162 -5.07 -8.72 -14.23
N LEU A 163 -4.44 -7.58 -14.56
CA LEU A 163 -3.03 -7.31 -14.26
C LEU A 163 -2.75 -7.31 -12.76
N LEU A 164 -3.59 -6.65 -11.95
CA LEU A 164 -3.47 -6.67 -10.49
C LEU A 164 -3.64 -8.06 -9.90
N SER A 165 -4.56 -8.86 -10.43
CA SER A 165 -4.79 -10.22 -9.99
C SER A 165 -3.57 -11.09 -10.29
N ARG A 166 -2.98 -10.99 -11.49
CA ARG A 166 -1.73 -11.68 -11.85
C ARG A 166 -0.57 -11.24 -10.97
N PHE A 167 -0.44 -9.94 -10.71
CA PHE A 167 0.55 -9.40 -9.78
C PHE A 167 0.41 -10.04 -8.39
N SER A 168 -0.82 -10.12 -7.84
CA SER A 168 -1.09 -10.76 -6.55
C SER A 168 -0.70 -12.24 -6.51
N VAL A 169 -0.95 -12.99 -7.58
CA VAL A 169 -0.48 -14.38 -7.71
C VAL A 169 1.03 -14.45 -7.63
N GLN A 170 1.73 -13.56 -8.33
CA GLN A 170 3.19 -13.55 -8.32
C GLN A 170 3.77 -13.11 -6.97
N CYS A 171 3.10 -12.20 -6.25
CA CYS A 171 3.47 -11.85 -4.87
C CYS A 171 3.50 -13.08 -3.95
N ARG A 172 2.59 -14.05 -4.12
CA ARG A 172 2.61 -15.29 -3.33
C ARG A 172 3.86 -16.13 -3.59
N VAL A 173 4.27 -16.23 -4.86
CA VAL A 173 5.46 -16.97 -5.27
C VAL A 173 6.73 -16.26 -4.80
N ASP A 174 6.74 -14.93 -4.87
CA ASP A 174 7.86 -14.11 -4.38
C ASP A 174 8.02 -14.18 -2.86
N LEU A 175 6.91 -14.18 -2.11
CA LEU A 175 6.89 -14.39 -0.66
C LEU A 175 7.22 -15.85 -0.28
N GLY A 176 7.22 -16.80 -1.22
CA GLY A 176 7.44 -18.21 -0.91
C GLY A 176 6.28 -18.88 -0.17
N ILE A 177 5.06 -18.33 -0.29
CA ILE A 177 3.84 -18.93 0.27
C ILE A 177 3.47 -20.21 -0.50
N SER A 178 3.78 -20.25 -1.79
CA SER A 178 3.58 -21.42 -2.65
C SER A 178 4.61 -21.41 -3.77
N ASP A 179 5.03 -22.60 -4.17
CA ASP A 179 6.01 -22.81 -5.25
C ASP A 179 5.35 -22.79 -6.63
N THR A 180 4.01 -22.90 -6.66
CA THR A 180 3.21 -22.95 -7.88
C THR A 180 2.27 -21.75 -7.94
N PRO A 181 2.11 -21.12 -9.11
CA PRO A 181 1.07 -20.12 -9.33
C PRO A 181 -0.32 -20.69 -9.00
N ILE A 182 -1.29 -19.81 -8.74
CA ILE A 182 -2.69 -20.21 -8.63
C ILE A 182 -3.11 -20.91 -9.91
N ASP A 183 -3.87 -21.99 -9.78
CA ASP A 183 -4.47 -22.68 -10.91
C ASP A 183 -5.30 -21.70 -11.78
N GLU A 184 -5.04 -21.71 -13.09
CA GLU A 184 -5.65 -20.76 -14.05
C GLU A 184 -7.19 -20.82 -14.02
N SER A 185 -7.79 -21.97 -13.68
CA SER A 185 -9.25 -22.09 -13.57
C SER A 185 -9.81 -21.38 -12.34
N ILE A 186 -9.06 -21.37 -11.22
CA ILE A 186 -9.42 -20.59 -10.02
C ILE A 186 -9.30 -19.10 -10.33
N PHE A 187 -8.24 -18.71 -11.03
CA PHE A 187 -8.03 -17.35 -11.49
C PHE A 187 -9.19 -16.88 -12.39
N ALA A 188 -9.53 -17.65 -13.42
CA ALA A 188 -10.63 -17.32 -14.35
C ALA A 188 -11.97 -17.17 -13.61
N ARG A 189 -12.29 -18.09 -12.69
CA ARG A 189 -13.52 -18.00 -11.89
C ARG A 189 -13.57 -16.75 -11.01
N ALA A 190 -12.43 -16.35 -10.43
CA ALA A 190 -12.36 -15.15 -9.61
C ALA A 190 -12.59 -13.88 -10.43
N ILE A 191 -12.00 -13.80 -11.64
CA ILE A 191 -12.23 -12.68 -12.57
C ILE A 191 -13.70 -12.63 -12.98
N THR A 192 -14.32 -13.74 -13.38
CA THR A 192 -15.75 -13.77 -13.74
C THR A 192 -16.66 -13.34 -12.59
N ALA A 193 -16.38 -13.78 -11.36
CA ALA A 193 -17.17 -13.36 -10.19
C ALA A 193 -17.02 -11.87 -9.88
N LEU A 194 -15.83 -11.30 -10.14
CA LEU A 194 -15.57 -9.88 -10.00
C LEU A 194 -16.34 -9.06 -11.05
N GLU A 195 -16.34 -9.50 -12.30
CA GLU A 195 -17.10 -8.89 -13.39
C GLU A 195 -18.60 -8.84 -13.05
N GLN A 196 -19.16 -9.98 -12.63
CA GLN A 196 -20.56 -10.08 -12.21
C GLN A 196 -20.88 -9.15 -11.03
N SER A 197 -19.96 -9.01 -10.09
CA SER A 197 -20.14 -8.10 -8.95
C SER A 197 -20.12 -6.64 -9.37
N ASN A 198 -19.23 -6.27 -10.30
CA ASN A 198 -19.15 -4.92 -10.83
C ASN A 198 -20.42 -4.57 -11.63
N ASP A 199 -20.90 -5.50 -12.48
CA ASP A 199 -22.17 -5.39 -13.20
C ASP A 199 -23.38 -5.31 -12.26
N ALA A 200 -23.37 -6.04 -11.14
CA ALA A 200 -24.45 -5.99 -10.15
C ALA A 200 -24.55 -4.64 -9.42
N VAL A 201 -23.44 -3.90 -9.33
CA VAL A 201 -23.36 -2.54 -8.74
C VAL A 201 -23.57 -1.45 -9.81
N LYS A 202 -23.34 -1.79 -11.09
CA LYS A 202 -23.56 -0.91 -12.25
C LYS A 202 -25.01 -0.40 -12.28
N GLY A 203 -25.15 0.92 -12.36
CA GLY A 203 -26.46 1.59 -12.34
C GLY A 203 -27.14 1.70 -10.96
N LYS A 204 -26.63 1.03 -9.92
CA LYS A 204 -27.12 1.19 -8.53
C LYS A 204 -26.36 2.24 -7.73
N ARG A 205 -25.26 2.79 -8.26
CA ARG A 205 -24.62 3.99 -7.69
C ARG A 205 -25.60 5.16 -7.76
N ASP A 206 -25.97 5.69 -6.61
CA ASP A 206 -26.86 6.85 -6.54
C ASP A 206 -26.16 8.10 -7.11
N THR A 207 -26.48 8.43 -8.35
CA THR A 207 -26.03 9.64 -9.07
C THR A 207 -27.04 10.78 -8.99
N SER A 208 -28.03 10.68 -8.08
CA SER A 208 -29.05 11.71 -7.95
C SER A 208 -28.44 13.10 -7.77
N LYS A 209 -28.98 14.02 -8.56
CA LYS A 209 -28.72 15.45 -8.45
C LYS A 209 -29.83 16.08 -7.62
N TYR A 210 -29.54 17.25 -7.10
CA TYR A 210 -30.51 18.07 -6.39
C TYR A 210 -30.58 19.43 -7.06
N THR A 211 -31.77 19.97 -7.17
CA THR A 211 -32.01 21.29 -7.73
C THR A 211 -31.97 22.32 -6.61
N PHE A 212 -31.11 23.33 -6.77
CA PHE A 212 -31.05 24.50 -5.92
C PHE A 212 -31.03 25.75 -6.79
N LYS A 213 -31.96 26.69 -6.54
CA LYS A 213 -32.16 27.90 -7.37
C LYS A 213 -32.26 27.63 -8.87
N GLY A 214 -32.97 26.57 -9.26
CA GLY A 214 -33.20 26.22 -10.66
C GLY A 214 -32.01 25.56 -11.36
N LYS A 215 -30.89 25.30 -10.67
CA LYS A 215 -29.74 24.57 -11.22
C LYS A 215 -29.56 23.22 -10.52
N ALA A 216 -29.29 22.18 -11.31
CA ALA A 216 -29.04 20.83 -10.81
C ALA A 216 -27.57 20.65 -10.41
N TYR A 217 -27.34 20.19 -9.19
CA TYR A 217 -26.02 19.96 -8.60
C TYR A 217 -25.85 18.50 -8.17
N ALA A 218 -24.65 17.96 -8.34
CA ALA A 218 -24.25 16.74 -7.63
C ALA A 218 -24.13 17.01 -6.12
N LYS A 219 -24.30 16.00 -5.27
CA LYS A 219 -24.42 16.12 -3.80
C LYS A 219 -23.39 17.04 -3.14
N GLY A 220 -22.09 16.83 -3.37
CA GLY A 220 -21.06 17.72 -2.80
C GLY A 220 -21.11 19.16 -3.33
N ARG A 221 -21.41 19.34 -4.63
CA ARG A 221 -21.56 20.66 -5.25
C ARG A 221 -22.82 21.38 -4.79
N LEU A 222 -23.88 20.65 -4.44
CA LEU A 222 -25.09 21.19 -3.84
C LEU A 222 -24.74 21.84 -2.50
N VAL A 223 -24.05 21.11 -1.62
CA VAL A 223 -23.63 21.62 -0.31
C VAL A 223 -22.77 22.87 -0.47
N HIS A 224 -21.77 22.82 -1.35
CA HIS A 224 -20.92 23.98 -1.65
C HIS A 224 -21.74 25.19 -2.12
N ALA A 225 -22.65 25.00 -3.09
CA ALA A 225 -23.47 26.08 -3.62
C ALA A 225 -24.42 26.68 -2.57
N VAL A 226 -24.98 25.86 -1.68
CA VAL A 226 -25.87 26.30 -0.60
C VAL A 226 -25.10 27.11 0.46
N VAL A 227 -23.93 26.62 0.89
CA VAL A 227 -23.08 27.32 1.86
C VAL A 227 -22.58 28.64 1.27
N GLN A 228 -22.12 28.63 0.01
CA GLN A 228 -21.66 29.84 -0.68
C GLN A 228 -22.79 30.89 -0.81
N ASP A 229 -24.01 30.46 -1.15
CA ASP A 229 -25.16 31.35 -1.22
C ASP A 229 -25.54 31.95 0.15
N PHE A 230 -25.44 31.15 1.22
CA PHE A 230 -25.71 31.62 2.57
C PHE A 230 -24.71 32.71 2.99
N VAL A 231 -23.41 32.48 2.78
CA VAL A 231 -22.35 33.45 3.12
C VAL A 231 -22.48 34.71 2.26
N ALA A 232 -22.79 34.58 0.97
CA ALA A 232 -23.01 35.74 0.09
C ALA A 232 -24.17 36.65 0.55
N LYS A 233 -25.20 36.07 1.19
CA LYS A 233 -26.32 36.82 1.77
C LYS A 233 -26.02 37.37 3.17
N ASN A 234 -25.04 36.80 3.86
CA ASN A 234 -24.66 37.13 5.23
C ASN A 234 -23.14 37.43 5.30
N PRO A 235 -22.67 38.55 4.75
CA PRO A 235 -21.24 38.80 4.56
C PRO A 235 -20.43 38.91 5.87
N ASN A 236 -21.09 39.14 7.01
CA ASN A 236 -20.44 39.24 8.32
C ASN A 236 -20.38 37.90 9.08
N THR A 237 -20.84 36.79 8.48
CA THR A 237 -20.83 35.48 9.12
C THR A 237 -19.41 35.06 9.50
N THR A 238 -19.21 34.76 10.79
CA THR A 238 -17.98 34.17 11.34
C THR A 238 -17.96 32.65 11.19
N PHE A 239 -16.82 32.01 11.43
CA PHE A 239 -16.71 30.55 11.45
C PHE A 239 -17.70 29.91 12.44
N ASP A 240 -17.81 30.47 13.64
CA ASP A 240 -18.69 29.95 14.70
C ASP A 240 -20.17 30.15 14.37
N ASP A 241 -20.52 31.26 13.72
CA ASP A 241 -21.89 31.51 13.25
C ASP A 241 -22.26 30.55 12.12
N LEU A 242 -21.31 30.26 11.22
CA LEU A 242 -21.54 29.28 10.16
C LEU A 242 -21.67 27.86 10.73
N LYS A 243 -20.96 27.51 11.81
CA LYS A 243 -21.12 26.21 12.48
C LYS A 243 -22.50 26.04 13.10
N LYS A 244 -23.11 27.13 13.59
CA LYS A 244 -24.50 27.10 14.05
C LYS A 244 -25.48 26.97 12.88
N ALA A 245 -25.19 27.64 11.76
CA ALA A 245 -26.03 27.59 10.57
C ALA A 245 -25.97 26.24 9.83
N PHE A 246 -24.80 25.60 9.81
CA PHE A 246 -24.57 24.29 9.20
C PHE A 246 -23.84 23.38 10.19
N PRO A 247 -24.58 22.78 11.16
CA PRO A 247 -24.01 21.89 12.16
C PRO A 247 -23.38 20.64 11.54
N ASP A 248 -22.31 20.13 12.14
CA ASP A 248 -21.58 18.97 11.61
C ASP A 248 -22.40 17.67 11.70
N GLU A 249 -23.42 17.64 12.55
CA GLU A 249 -24.40 16.57 12.67
C GLU A 249 -25.17 16.35 11.35
N TRP A 250 -25.21 17.36 10.47
CA TRP A 250 -25.79 17.20 9.13
C TRP A 250 -24.91 16.36 8.20
N HIS A 251 -23.62 16.19 8.53
CA HIS A 251 -22.71 15.31 7.79
C HIS A 251 -22.65 13.91 8.41
N ALA A 252 -22.62 13.79 9.74
CA ALA A 252 -22.57 12.50 10.45
C ALA A 252 -23.05 12.59 11.90
N ASP A 253 -23.62 11.49 12.44
CA ASP A 253 -24.14 11.40 13.83
C ASP A 253 -23.09 11.59 14.93
N LYS A 254 -21.81 11.39 14.61
CA LYS A 254 -20.66 11.60 15.51
C LYS A 254 -19.56 12.33 14.75
N PRO A 255 -19.75 13.62 14.46
CA PRO A 255 -18.77 14.38 13.74
C PRO A 255 -17.52 14.55 14.62
N ASN A 256 -16.35 14.56 14.01
CA ASN A 256 -15.17 15.07 14.68
C ASN A 256 -14.73 16.35 13.96
N GLN A 257 -14.04 17.24 14.67
CA GLN A 257 -13.73 18.59 14.19
C GLN A 257 -12.90 18.62 12.88
N ARG A 258 -12.27 17.50 12.50
CA ARG A 258 -11.38 17.40 11.34
C ARG A 258 -11.92 16.51 10.21
N ASN A 259 -12.86 15.62 10.48
CA ASN A 259 -13.32 14.61 9.54
C ASN A 259 -14.80 14.36 9.78
N ARG A 260 -15.59 14.36 8.70
CA ARG A 260 -17.06 14.31 8.73
C ARG A 260 -17.73 15.59 9.26
N ALA A 261 -17.14 16.73 8.92
CA ALA A 261 -17.75 18.05 9.11
C ALA A 261 -18.36 18.53 7.78
N VAL A 262 -19.33 19.45 7.84
CA VAL A 262 -19.87 20.08 6.62
C VAL A 262 -18.78 20.91 5.93
N PHE A 263 -18.00 21.63 6.74
CA PHE A 263 -16.85 22.42 6.32
C PHE A 263 -15.80 22.47 7.44
N VAL A 264 -14.56 22.77 7.06
CA VAL A 264 -13.42 22.96 7.95
C VAL A 264 -12.64 24.22 7.56
N ARG A 265 -11.70 24.65 8.40
CA ARG A 265 -10.75 25.72 8.03
C ARG A 265 -9.89 25.28 6.86
N LEU A 266 -9.47 26.23 6.03
CA LEU A 266 -8.58 25.93 4.90
C LEU A 266 -7.29 25.24 5.36
N SER A 267 -6.70 25.69 6.47
CA SER A 267 -5.49 25.08 7.06
C SER A 267 -5.69 23.61 7.45
N ASP A 268 -6.85 23.26 8.03
CA ASP A 268 -7.19 21.88 8.38
C ASP A 268 -7.43 21.03 7.13
N ALA A 269 -8.08 21.59 6.10
CA ALA A 269 -8.27 20.91 4.82
C ALA A 269 -6.93 20.60 4.11
N ASP A 270 -5.99 21.56 4.12
CA ASP A 270 -4.64 21.38 3.60
C ASP A 270 -3.86 20.33 4.38
N GLN A 271 -3.96 20.32 5.71
CA GLN A 271 -3.31 19.32 6.54
C GLN A 271 -3.86 17.91 6.24
N LEU A 272 -5.18 17.76 6.12
CA LEU A 272 -5.79 16.48 5.74
C LEU A 272 -5.37 16.00 4.36
N PHE A 273 -5.20 16.92 3.40
CA PHE A 273 -4.72 16.57 2.07
C PHE A 273 -3.25 16.09 2.10
N LYS A 274 -2.41 16.74 2.91
CA LYS A 274 -1.02 16.32 3.15
C LYS A 274 -0.96 14.94 3.80
N ASP A 275 -1.78 14.71 4.83
CA ASP A 275 -1.80 13.47 5.60
C ASP A 275 -2.35 12.27 4.81
N LYS A 276 -3.39 12.50 3.99
CA LYS A 276 -4.18 11.41 3.41
C LYS A 276 -3.90 11.12 1.95
N GLY A 277 -3.40 12.07 1.18
CA GLY A 277 -3.28 11.86 -0.26
C GLY A 277 -4.33 12.64 -1.04
N HIS A 278 -5.59 12.46 -0.72
CA HIS A 278 -6.73 12.87 -1.57
C HIS A 278 -7.47 14.09 -1.04
N ARG A 279 -7.98 14.93 -1.95
CA ARG A 279 -8.76 16.15 -1.60
C ARG A 279 -10.17 15.75 -1.16
N ARG A 280 -10.45 15.89 0.14
CA ARG A 280 -11.78 15.63 0.74
C ARG A 280 -12.66 16.88 0.90
N HIS A 281 -12.14 18.04 0.50
CA HIS A 281 -12.82 19.32 0.59
C HIS A 281 -12.59 20.12 -0.71
N PHE A 282 -13.51 21.05 -1.00
CA PHE A 282 -13.42 21.98 -2.11
C PHE A 282 -12.59 23.20 -1.70
N PHE A 283 -11.35 23.25 -2.19
CA PHE A 283 -10.42 24.37 -1.99
C PHE A 283 -9.47 24.57 -3.18
N LYS A 284 -9.87 24.14 -4.39
CA LYS A 284 -9.19 24.58 -5.62
C LYS A 284 -9.41 26.10 -5.80
N GLU A 285 -8.69 26.69 -6.75
CA GLU A 285 -8.83 28.11 -7.07
C GLU A 285 -10.31 28.47 -7.33
N GLY A 286 -10.83 29.44 -6.57
CA GLY A 286 -12.23 29.87 -6.63
C GLY A 286 -13.24 29.01 -5.87
N GLU A 287 -12.84 27.91 -5.23
CA GLU A 287 -13.74 27.04 -4.46
C GLU A 287 -13.78 27.33 -2.96
N ALA A 288 -12.68 27.84 -2.38
CA ALA A 288 -12.64 28.22 -0.98
C ALA A 288 -13.58 29.41 -0.70
N ILE A 289 -14.22 29.41 0.47
CA ILE A 289 -15.20 30.44 0.83
C ILE A 289 -14.59 31.35 1.91
N GLN A 290 -14.56 32.66 1.63
CA GLN A 290 -14.11 33.68 2.56
C GLN A 290 -15.25 34.05 3.53
N LEU A 291 -15.00 33.92 4.84
CA LEU A 291 -15.85 34.43 5.91
C LEU A 291 -15.32 35.78 6.43
N SER A 292 -15.98 36.37 7.42
CA SER A 292 -15.55 37.65 8.00
C SER A 292 -14.27 37.54 8.83
N ASP A 293 -13.98 36.36 9.36
CA ASP A 293 -12.84 36.05 10.23
C ASP A 293 -11.81 35.11 9.59
N GLU A 294 -12.25 34.09 8.83
CA GLU A 294 -11.38 33.03 8.31
C GLU A 294 -11.78 32.54 6.89
N ILE A 295 -10.94 31.67 6.30
CA ILE A 295 -11.24 30.98 5.03
C ILE A 295 -11.57 29.52 5.30
N ILE A 296 -12.63 29.02 4.67
CA ILE A 296 -13.12 27.64 4.85
C ILE A 296 -13.11 26.83 3.56
N ALA A 297 -13.11 25.51 3.72
CA ALA A 297 -13.27 24.53 2.65
C ALA A 297 -14.45 23.59 2.95
N VAL A 298 -15.36 23.43 1.99
CA VAL A 298 -16.57 22.60 2.14
C VAL A 298 -16.26 21.14 1.82
N SER A 299 -16.76 20.20 2.61
CA SER A 299 -16.56 18.76 2.37
C SER A 299 -17.16 18.32 1.03
N ASN A 300 -16.41 17.51 0.28
CA ASN A 300 -16.92 16.85 -0.94
C ASN A 300 -17.46 15.44 -0.68
N GLN A 301 -17.38 14.96 0.55
CA GLN A 301 -17.70 13.59 0.96
C GLN A 301 -19.20 13.44 1.26
N TRP A 302 -20.03 13.49 0.21
CA TRP A 302 -21.49 13.41 0.32
C TRP A 302 -22.06 12.25 -0.50
N GLY A 303 -22.74 11.34 0.20
CA GLY A 303 -23.41 10.17 -0.36
C GLY A 303 -24.91 10.16 -0.03
N ILE A 304 -25.62 9.13 -0.50
CA ILE A 304 -27.06 9.01 -0.22
C ILE A 304 -27.36 8.86 1.28
N GLY A 305 -26.42 8.27 2.02
CA GLY A 305 -26.57 8.01 3.46
C GLY A 305 -26.45 9.26 4.35
N ASN A 306 -25.92 10.39 3.84
CA ASN A 306 -25.76 11.60 4.65
C ASN A 306 -26.33 12.88 4.02
N ILE A 307 -26.52 12.95 2.70
CA ILE A 307 -27.03 14.18 2.07
C ILE A 307 -28.45 14.56 2.52
N GLY A 308 -29.27 13.58 2.94
CA GLY A 308 -30.64 13.81 3.40
C GLY A 308 -30.70 14.79 4.57
N ASN A 309 -29.91 14.55 5.60
CA ASN A 309 -29.84 15.42 6.79
C ASN A 309 -29.49 16.86 6.43
N PHE A 310 -28.54 17.04 5.49
CA PHE A 310 -28.17 18.37 5.01
C PHE A 310 -29.32 19.05 4.25
N VAL A 311 -29.99 18.32 3.34
CA VAL A 311 -31.09 18.88 2.53
C VAL A 311 -32.26 19.27 3.43
N ASP A 312 -32.64 18.40 4.36
CA ASP A 312 -33.74 18.65 5.29
C ASP A 312 -33.42 19.83 6.21
N GLY A 313 -32.21 19.86 6.79
CA GLY A 313 -31.72 20.95 7.62
C GLY A 313 -31.66 22.28 6.88
N ALA A 314 -31.13 22.30 5.64
CA ALA A 314 -31.03 23.52 4.85
C ALA A 314 -32.39 24.03 4.36
N ASN A 315 -33.34 23.14 4.11
CA ASN A 315 -34.72 23.53 3.79
C ASN A 315 -35.47 24.07 5.01
N GLN A 316 -35.27 23.47 6.18
CA GLN A 316 -35.94 23.87 7.42
C GLN A 316 -35.37 25.18 7.99
N SER A 317 -34.05 25.29 8.09
CA SER A 317 -33.38 26.43 8.74
C SER A 317 -33.19 27.62 7.82
N HIS A 318 -32.95 27.38 6.52
CA HIS A 318 -32.54 28.43 5.57
C HIS A 318 -33.55 28.66 4.44
N ASN A 319 -34.68 27.94 4.42
CA ASN A 319 -35.68 27.97 3.36
C ASN A 319 -35.06 27.83 1.96
N SER A 320 -34.09 26.92 1.84
CA SER A 320 -33.26 26.77 0.64
C SER A 320 -34.01 26.24 -0.59
N LYS A 321 -35.22 25.67 -0.40
CA LYS A 321 -36.06 25.07 -1.45
C LYS A 321 -35.31 24.08 -2.34
N ILE A 322 -34.43 23.29 -1.72
CA ILE A 322 -33.70 22.21 -2.37
C ILE A 322 -34.69 21.09 -2.66
N SER A 323 -34.76 20.66 -3.91
CA SER A 323 -35.53 19.49 -4.32
C SER A 323 -34.61 18.44 -4.93
N LYS A 324 -34.99 17.18 -4.79
CA LYS A 324 -34.36 16.09 -5.53
C LYS A 324 -34.82 16.10 -6.99
#